data_AF-A0A7R9TMU7-F1
#
_entry.id   AF-A0A7R9TMU7-F1
#
_cell.length_a   1.000
_cell.length_b   1.000
_cell.length_c   1.000
_cell.angle_alpha   90.00
_cell.angle_beta   90.00
_cell.angle_gamma   90.00
#
_symmetry.space_group_name_H-M   'P 1'
#
loop_
_entity.id
_entity.type
_entity.pdbx_description
1 polymer ?
#
loop_
_entity_poly.entity_id
_entity_poly.type
_entity_poly.pdbx_seq_one_letter_code
_entity_poly.pdbx_strand_id
1 'polypeptide(L)'
;ARDALPPKVKLAAYEEAVDVLAGMLPSGPGRRRVIEAIAACWDLNATAAENTDALRKPSLVPGTGSVAVGRAILPAETAACAALGSGQGGGTTGGWARTGHAMRLLERVAAAVAVTEPVLLVGETGTGKTALVQQLARVVGAQLCVVNLSNQSESADFLGGFRPAGARHLCLPLLPRFRVVFEETFPSVANREFMTRVERYAERRKWTHLLHAFRAGVERVAKLASEAEEERVASTAAVIAEAEAEAVIAEADEKTAAAKGPGGRGKSKRKT
;
A
#
# COMPACT_ATOMS: atom_id res chain seq x y z
N ALA A 1 49.35 22.63 -0.28
CA ALA A 1 48.09 22.01 0.14
C ALA A 1 47.95 20.54 -0.27
N ARG A 2 48.50 20.10 -1.41
CA ARG A 2 48.46 18.69 -1.86
C ARG A 2 49.32 17.71 -1.03
N ASP A 3 50.38 18.20 -0.40
CA ASP A 3 51.32 17.34 0.34
C ASP A 3 50.88 16.95 1.76
N ALA A 4 49.81 17.55 2.28
CA ALA A 4 49.39 17.38 3.68
C ALA A 4 48.27 16.35 3.89
N LEU A 5 47.72 15.77 2.82
CA LEU A 5 46.62 14.81 2.94
C LEU A 5 47.14 13.42 3.33
N PRO A 6 46.51 12.74 4.33
CA PRO A 6 46.87 11.38 4.69
C PRO A 6 46.80 10.45 3.47
N PRO A 7 47.70 9.45 3.35
CA PRO A 7 47.77 8.56 2.19
C PRO A 7 46.46 7.80 1.96
N LYS A 8 45.73 7.48 3.04
CA LYS A 8 44.39 6.85 2.96
C LYS A 8 43.36 7.75 2.28
N VAL A 9 43.41 9.06 2.53
CA VAL A 9 42.46 10.03 1.95
C VAL A 9 42.80 10.27 0.49
N LYS A 10 44.09 10.34 0.13
CA LYS A 10 44.53 10.42 -1.27
C LYS A 10 44.04 9.22 -2.08
N LEU A 11 44.19 8.02 -1.53
CA LEU A 11 43.74 6.78 -2.16
C LEU A 11 42.21 6.75 -2.31
N ALA A 12 41.45 7.12 -1.27
CA ALA A 12 39.99 7.21 -1.36
C ALA A 12 39.53 8.22 -2.43
N ALA A 13 40.11 9.43 -2.44
CA ALA A 13 39.77 10.45 -3.44
C ALA A 13 40.12 10.01 -4.87
N TYR A 14 41.22 9.31 -5.04
CA TYR A 14 41.62 8.71 -6.31
C TYR A 14 40.62 7.65 -6.78
N GLU A 15 40.20 6.75 -5.89
CA GLU A 15 39.25 5.69 -6.25
C GLU A 15 37.87 6.25 -6.65
N GLU A 16 37.41 7.32 -5.98
CA GLU A 16 36.19 8.05 -6.37
C GLU A 16 36.36 8.71 -7.74
N ALA A 17 37.47 9.41 -7.97
CA ALA A 17 37.75 10.07 -9.24
C ALA A 17 37.81 9.07 -10.41
N VAL A 18 38.38 7.88 -10.19
CA VAL A 18 38.44 6.83 -11.21
C VAL A 18 37.04 6.30 -11.55
N ASP A 19 36.15 6.14 -10.57
CA ASP A 19 34.79 5.67 -10.85
C ASP A 19 33.94 6.70 -11.57
N VAL A 20 34.05 7.98 -11.21
CA VAL A 20 33.31 9.07 -11.86
C VAL A 20 33.84 9.35 -13.27
N LEU A 21 35.17 9.46 -13.44
CA LEU A 21 35.77 9.92 -14.69
C LEU A 21 36.09 8.78 -15.66
N ALA A 22 36.48 7.61 -15.15
CA ALA A 22 36.87 6.46 -15.97
C ALA A 22 35.87 5.29 -15.88
N GLY A 23 34.75 5.47 -15.18
CA GLY A 23 33.73 4.42 -14.99
C GLY A 23 32.99 4.02 -16.27
N MET A 24 32.81 4.96 -17.20
CA MET A 24 32.12 4.77 -18.48
C MET A 24 33.03 4.34 -19.64
N LEU A 25 34.35 4.30 -19.42
CA LEU A 25 35.29 3.85 -20.42
C LEU A 25 35.31 2.32 -20.48
N PRO A 26 35.32 1.71 -21.69
CA PRO A 26 35.46 0.26 -21.82
C PRO A 26 36.82 -0.20 -21.29
N SER A 27 36.89 -1.46 -20.85
CA SER A 27 38.16 -2.08 -20.44
C SER A 27 39.12 -2.11 -21.63
N GLY A 28 40.23 -1.39 -21.51
CA GLY A 28 41.17 -1.23 -22.62
C GLY A 28 42.33 -0.29 -22.29
N PRO A 29 43.25 -0.09 -23.25
CA PRO A 29 44.41 0.80 -23.07
C PRO A 29 44.00 2.26 -22.85
N GLY A 30 42.88 2.71 -23.45
CA GLY A 30 42.36 4.06 -23.25
C GLY A 30 41.95 4.33 -21.81
N ARG A 31 41.24 3.39 -21.18
CA ARG A 31 40.87 3.49 -19.75
C ARG A 31 42.11 3.48 -18.85
N ARG A 32 43.09 2.61 -19.11
CA ARG A 32 44.35 2.57 -18.35
C ARG A 32 45.09 3.90 -18.37
N ARG A 33 45.24 4.54 -19.54
CA ARG A 33 45.86 5.86 -19.65
C ARG A 33 45.17 6.95 -18.82
N VAL A 34 43.83 6.93 -18.80
CA VAL A 34 43.06 7.90 -17.98
C VAL A 34 43.25 7.62 -16.49
N ILE A 35 43.21 6.36 -16.07
CA ILE A 35 43.44 5.97 -14.68
C ILE A 35 44.87 6.33 -14.23
N GLU A 36 45.88 6.08 -15.08
CA GLU A 36 47.28 6.48 -14.83
C GLU A 36 47.42 8.01 -14.71
N ALA A 37 46.76 8.78 -15.58
CA ALA A 37 46.76 10.24 -15.49
C ALA A 37 46.10 10.75 -14.20
N ILE A 38 44.99 10.14 -13.78
CA ILE A 38 44.34 10.46 -12.50
C ILE A 38 45.26 10.08 -11.33
N ALA A 39 45.92 8.92 -11.39
CA ALA A 39 46.86 8.48 -10.35
C ALA A 39 48.04 9.47 -10.21
N ALA A 40 48.59 9.93 -11.35
CA ALA A 40 49.64 10.94 -11.38
C ALA A 40 49.20 12.28 -10.77
N CYS A 41 47.94 12.70 -10.98
CA CYS A 41 47.39 13.90 -10.35
C CYS A 41 47.30 13.82 -8.81
N TRP A 42 47.27 12.61 -8.25
CA TRP A 42 47.18 12.34 -6.81
C TRP A 42 48.49 11.83 -6.20
N ASP A 43 49.61 11.89 -6.94
CA ASP A 43 50.93 11.37 -6.55
C ASP A 43 50.93 9.87 -6.21
N LEU A 44 50.08 9.09 -6.89
CA LEU A 44 49.99 7.63 -6.74
C LEU A 44 50.77 6.92 -7.85
N ASN A 45 51.32 5.75 -7.53
CA ASN A 45 52.10 4.95 -8.46
C ASN A 45 51.23 4.24 -9.50
N ALA A 46 51.80 3.93 -10.67
CA ALA A 46 51.10 3.21 -11.74
C ALA A 46 50.58 1.82 -11.30
N THR A 47 51.20 1.21 -10.29
CA THR A 47 50.71 -0.05 -9.70
C THR A 47 49.37 0.11 -8.99
N ALA A 48 49.07 1.28 -8.41
CA ALA A 48 47.74 1.56 -7.85
C ALA A 48 46.67 1.64 -8.96
N ALA A 49 47.04 2.11 -10.16
CA ALA A 49 46.15 2.11 -11.32
C ALA A 49 45.77 0.71 -11.78
N GLU A 50 46.74 -0.19 -11.92
CA GLU A 50 46.49 -1.58 -12.31
C GLU A 50 45.69 -2.35 -11.26
N ASN A 51 45.98 -2.13 -9.97
CA ASN A 51 45.24 -2.75 -8.87
C ASN A 51 43.75 -2.35 -8.88
N THR A 52 43.47 -1.07 -9.16
CA THR A 52 42.11 -0.54 -9.18
C THR A 52 41.31 -1.07 -10.38
N ASP A 53 41.97 -1.22 -11.53
CA ASP A 53 41.33 -1.68 -12.77
C ASP A 53 41.07 -3.20 -12.77
N ALA A 54 42.12 -4.00 -12.55
CA ALA A 54 42.08 -5.44 -12.77
C ALA A 54 41.77 -6.24 -11.50
N LEU A 55 42.38 -5.88 -10.37
CA LEU A 55 42.46 -6.73 -9.18
C LEU A 55 41.41 -6.39 -8.10
N ARG A 56 40.80 -5.21 -8.15
CA ARG A 56 39.77 -4.81 -7.19
C ARG A 56 38.55 -5.73 -7.26
N LYS A 57 38.32 -6.47 -6.18
CA LYS A 57 37.10 -7.25 -5.92
C LYS A 57 36.49 -6.76 -4.61
N PRO A 58 35.48 -5.88 -4.65
CA PRO A 58 34.85 -5.40 -3.42
C PRO A 58 34.12 -6.54 -2.72
N SER A 59 34.15 -6.54 -1.39
CA SER A 59 33.44 -7.50 -0.55
C SER A 59 32.04 -6.98 -0.20
N LEU A 60 31.12 -7.91 0.10
CA LEU A 60 29.85 -7.58 0.73
C LEU A 60 29.96 -8.02 2.18
N VAL A 61 29.92 -7.08 3.10
CA VAL A 61 29.96 -7.35 4.54
C VAL A 61 28.64 -6.86 5.13
N PRO A 62 27.71 -7.77 5.46
CA PRO A 62 26.51 -7.40 6.19
C PRO A 62 26.89 -7.04 7.64
N GLY A 63 26.41 -5.90 8.13
CA GLY A 63 26.55 -5.46 9.52
C GLY A 63 25.19 -5.32 10.20
N THR A 64 25.19 -5.06 11.50
CA THR A 64 23.96 -4.83 12.28
C THR A 64 23.38 -3.45 11.93
N GLY A 65 22.33 -3.41 11.11
CA GLY A 65 21.65 -2.16 10.71
C GLY A 65 22.29 -1.40 9.55
N SER A 66 23.39 -1.91 8.99
CA SER A 66 24.03 -1.34 7.80
C SER A 66 24.73 -2.43 7.00
N VAL A 67 24.76 -2.30 5.68
CA VAL A 67 25.50 -3.18 4.78
C VAL A 67 26.64 -2.40 4.15
N ALA A 68 27.85 -2.95 4.24
CA ALA A 68 29.00 -2.45 3.49
C ALA A 68 29.13 -3.21 2.16
N VAL A 69 29.02 -2.48 1.05
CA VAL A 69 29.28 -2.95 -0.30
C VAL A 69 30.58 -2.29 -0.77
N GLY A 70 31.73 -2.97 -0.58
CA GLY A 70 33.03 -2.35 -0.80
C GLY A 70 33.21 -1.11 0.08
N ARG A 71 33.34 0.07 -0.55
CA ARG A 71 33.42 1.36 0.14
C ARG A 71 32.06 1.94 0.57
N ALA A 72 30.98 1.58 -0.11
CA ALA A 72 29.68 2.17 0.14
C ALA A 72 29.03 1.52 1.37
N ILE A 73 28.52 2.35 2.29
CA ILE A 73 27.77 1.88 3.45
C ILE A 73 26.32 2.31 3.26
N LEU A 74 25.41 1.34 3.24
CA LEU A 74 23.98 1.57 3.11
C LEU A 74 23.27 1.23 4.42
N PRO A 75 22.30 2.04 4.88
CA PRO A 75 21.42 1.66 5.97
C PRO A 75 20.62 0.44 5.53
N ALA A 76 20.53 -0.58 6.37
CA ALA A 76 19.87 -1.84 6.03
C ALA A 76 18.96 -2.31 7.16
N GLU A 77 17.86 -2.97 6.80
CA GLU A 77 16.93 -3.53 7.76
C GLU A 77 17.59 -4.70 8.52
N THR A 78 17.45 -4.72 9.84
CA THR A 78 18.13 -5.68 10.72
C THR A 78 17.78 -7.14 10.39
N ALA A 79 16.55 -7.39 9.92
CA ALA A 79 16.09 -8.71 9.50
C ALA A 79 16.74 -9.19 8.19
N ALA A 80 17.00 -8.28 7.25
CA ALA A 80 17.60 -8.61 5.95
C ALA A 80 19.09 -8.97 6.10
N CYS A 81 19.83 -8.28 6.97
CA CYS A 81 21.22 -8.60 7.28
C CYS A 81 21.37 -9.99 7.93
N ALA A 82 20.42 -10.40 8.79
CA ALA A 82 20.44 -11.71 9.44
C ALA A 82 20.30 -12.86 8.41
N ALA A 83 19.48 -12.67 7.38
CA ALA A 83 19.27 -13.66 6.32
C ALA A 83 20.53 -13.92 5.46
N LEU A 84 21.49 -12.98 5.40
CA LEU A 84 22.80 -13.21 4.78
C LEU A 84 23.81 -13.91 5.71
N GLY A 85 23.69 -13.73 7.03
CA GLY A 85 24.62 -14.29 8.03
C GLY A 85 24.29 -15.72 8.43
N SER A 86 23.01 -16.12 8.37
CA SER A 86 22.59 -17.50 8.62
C SER A 86 22.73 -18.32 7.33
N GLY A 87 23.82 -19.09 7.21
CA GLY A 87 24.02 -20.08 6.13
C GLY A 87 23.01 -21.25 6.10
N GLN A 88 21.87 -21.13 6.78
CA GLN A 88 20.79 -22.11 6.80
C GLN A 88 19.44 -21.39 6.69
N GLY A 89 18.94 -21.31 5.46
CA GLY A 89 17.60 -20.86 5.13
C GLY A 89 17.21 -21.53 3.82
N GLY A 90 16.73 -22.77 3.90
CA GLY A 90 16.21 -23.54 2.79
C GLY A 90 14.99 -22.86 2.19
N GLY A 91 15.23 -22.05 1.17
CA GLY A 91 14.24 -21.49 0.27
C GLY A 91 14.97 -21.20 -1.02
N THR A 92 14.53 -21.80 -2.11
CA THR A 92 15.13 -21.75 -3.45
C THR A 92 15.29 -20.31 -3.98
N THR A 93 16.36 -19.61 -3.61
CA THR A 93 16.68 -18.29 -4.17
C THR A 93 17.97 -18.38 -4.96
N GLY A 94 17.84 -18.35 -6.30
CA GLY A 94 18.92 -18.45 -7.27
C GLY A 94 20.13 -17.59 -6.89
N GLY A 95 21.27 -18.26 -6.69
CA GLY A 95 22.51 -17.63 -6.29
C GLY A 95 22.97 -16.64 -7.36
N TRP A 96 23.05 -15.37 -6.99
CA TRP A 96 23.69 -14.35 -7.81
C TRP A 96 25.21 -14.58 -7.81
N ALA A 97 25.81 -14.72 -9.00
CA ALA A 97 27.23 -14.99 -9.13
C ALA A 97 28.07 -13.75 -8.77
N ARG A 98 28.82 -13.83 -7.66
CA ARG A 98 29.68 -12.76 -7.13
C ARG A 98 30.99 -12.65 -7.91
N THR A 99 30.90 -12.34 -9.20
CA THR A 99 32.08 -12.10 -10.05
C THR A 99 32.71 -10.74 -9.72
N GLY A 100 34.00 -10.56 -10.03
CA GLY A 100 34.69 -9.28 -9.78
C GLY A 100 34.05 -8.10 -10.50
N HIS A 101 33.61 -8.30 -11.75
CA HIS A 101 32.88 -7.27 -12.51
C HIS A 101 31.55 -6.91 -11.85
N ALA A 102 30.76 -7.92 -11.48
CA ALA A 102 29.44 -7.71 -10.88
C ALA A 102 29.53 -7.04 -9.50
N MET A 103 30.54 -7.41 -8.69
CA MET A 103 30.80 -6.78 -7.40
C MET A 103 31.22 -5.31 -7.54
N ARG A 104 32.09 -4.97 -8.52
CA ARG A 104 32.45 -3.56 -8.80
C ARG A 104 31.26 -2.72 -9.25
N LEU A 105 30.40 -3.29 -10.09
CA LEU A 105 29.17 -2.61 -10.51
C LEU A 105 28.22 -2.42 -9.32
N LEU A 106 28.10 -3.43 -8.45
CA LEU A 106 27.28 -3.35 -7.23
C LEU A 106 27.79 -2.27 -6.27
N GLU A 107 29.10 -2.16 -6.08
CA GLU A 107 29.73 -1.09 -5.28
C GLU A 107 29.40 0.30 -5.84
N ARG A 108 29.50 0.50 -7.16
CA ARG A 108 29.17 1.79 -7.79
C ARG A 108 27.69 2.16 -7.63
N VAL A 109 26.79 1.20 -7.86
CA VAL A 109 25.35 1.42 -7.66
C VAL A 109 25.06 1.71 -6.19
N ALA A 110 25.68 0.98 -5.26
CA ALA A 110 25.53 1.23 -3.83
C ALA A 110 26.05 2.62 -3.43
N ALA A 111 27.18 3.08 -3.98
CA ALA A 111 27.71 4.42 -3.72
C ALA A 111 26.74 5.51 -4.20
N ALA A 112 26.19 5.39 -5.41
CA ALA A 112 25.20 6.32 -5.93
C ALA A 112 23.91 6.33 -5.09
N VAL A 113 23.43 5.16 -4.65
CA VAL A 113 22.28 5.06 -3.74
C VAL A 113 22.56 5.73 -2.40
N ALA A 114 23.77 5.60 -1.85
CA ALA A 114 24.17 6.26 -0.61
C ALA A 114 24.12 7.80 -0.71
N VAL A 115 24.37 8.34 -1.91
CA VAL A 115 24.33 9.79 -2.20
C VAL A 115 22.98 10.22 -2.79
N THR A 116 22.00 9.32 -2.93
CA THR A 116 20.69 9.56 -3.55
C THR A 116 20.77 10.05 -5.01
N GLU A 117 21.78 9.61 -5.74
CA GLU A 117 21.99 9.95 -7.15
C GLU A 117 21.28 8.97 -8.09
N PRO A 118 20.55 9.44 -9.13
CA PRO A 118 19.91 8.57 -10.11
C PRO A 118 20.95 7.89 -11.02
N VAL A 119 20.81 6.57 -11.21
CA VAL A 119 21.76 5.76 -12.00
C VAL A 119 21.09 5.14 -13.22
N LEU A 120 21.78 5.20 -14.37
CA LEU A 120 21.42 4.46 -15.59
C LEU A 120 22.44 3.36 -15.86
N LEU A 121 22.00 2.10 -15.90
CA LEU A 121 22.85 0.94 -16.20
C LEU A 121 22.66 0.52 -17.66
N VAL A 122 23.69 0.73 -18.50
CA VAL A 122 23.66 0.40 -19.93
C VAL A 122 24.51 -0.84 -20.23
N GLY A 123 24.10 -1.65 -21.22
CA GLY A 123 24.90 -2.74 -21.79
C GLY A 123 24.01 -3.82 -22.40
N GLU A 124 24.62 -4.90 -22.91
CA GLU A 124 23.90 -6.02 -23.52
C GLU A 124 22.84 -6.64 -22.58
N THR A 125 21.73 -7.10 -23.16
CA THR A 125 20.68 -7.81 -22.42
C THR A 125 21.23 -9.14 -21.87
N GLY A 126 20.77 -9.57 -20.70
CA GLY A 126 21.21 -10.83 -20.09
C GLY A 126 22.50 -10.76 -19.26
N THR A 127 23.16 -9.60 -19.19
CA THR A 127 24.38 -9.39 -18.35
C THR A 127 24.11 -9.24 -16.85
N GLY A 128 22.87 -9.48 -16.40
CA GLY A 128 22.53 -9.48 -14.97
C GLY A 128 22.34 -8.10 -14.33
N LYS A 129 22.18 -7.02 -15.12
CA LYS A 129 21.90 -5.66 -14.59
C LYS A 129 20.68 -5.61 -13.66
N THR A 130 19.55 -6.17 -14.09
CA THR A 130 18.33 -6.24 -13.28
C THR A 130 18.52 -7.12 -12.04
N ALA A 131 19.24 -8.24 -12.20
CA ALA A 131 19.54 -9.15 -11.10
C ALA A 131 20.44 -8.50 -10.04
N LEU A 132 21.35 -7.60 -10.44
CA LEU A 132 22.21 -6.84 -9.54
C LEU A 132 21.40 -5.87 -8.67
N VAL A 133 20.46 -5.13 -9.26
CA VAL A 133 19.58 -4.21 -8.51
C VAL A 133 18.67 -4.98 -7.55
N GLN A 134 18.11 -6.11 -8.00
CA GLN A 134 17.35 -7.02 -7.15
C GLN A 134 18.17 -7.55 -5.98
N GLN A 135 19.44 -7.90 -6.23
CA GLN A 135 20.34 -8.37 -5.19
C GLN A 135 20.66 -7.26 -4.17
N LEU A 136 20.91 -6.03 -4.63
CA LEU A 136 21.16 -4.90 -3.74
C LEU A 136 19.96 -4.64 -2.83
N ALA A 137 18.74 -4.60 -3.40
CA ALA A 137 17.51 -4.39 -2.64
C ALA A 137 17.30 -5.48 -1.57
N ARG A 138 17.54 -6.75 -1.92
CA ARG A 138 17.46 -7.87 -0.96
C ARG A 138 18.45 -7.73 0.19
N VAL A 139 19.69 -7.36 -0.11
CA VAL A 139 20.73 -7.22 0.90
C VAL A 139 20.42 -6.07 1.86
N VAL A 140 19.91 -4.95 1.33
CA VAL A 140 19.52 -3.78 2.13
C VAL A 140 18.20 -4.02 2.88
N GLY A 141 17.35 -4.94 2.41
CA GLY A 141 15.98 -5.11 2.91
C GLY A 141 14.99 -4.07 2.34
N ALA A 142 15.34 -3.42 1.24
CA ALA A 142 14.48 -2.41 0.62
C ALA A 142 13.41 -3.06 -0.29
N GLN A 143 12.20 -2.49 -0.30
CA GLN A 143 11.17 -2.88 -1.25
C GLN A 143 11.54 -2.35 -2.66
N LEU A 144 11.82 -3.27 -3.59
CA LEU A 144 12.10 -2.92 -4.97
C LEU A 144 10.80 -2.80 -5.78
N CYS A 145 10.49 -1.59 -6.25
CA CYS A 145 9.46 -1.37 -7.26
C CYS A 145 10.09 -1.49 -8.66
N VAL A 146 9.55 -2.38 -9.49
CA VAL A 146 9.99 -2.55 -10.88
C VAL A 146 8.89 -2.07 -11.80
N VAL A 147 9.19 -1.06 -12.61
CA VAL A 147 8.30 -0.59 -13.67
C VAL A 147 8.97 -0.86 -15.01
N ASN A 148 8.29 -1.65 -15.85
CA ASN A 148 8.75 -1.93 -17.19
C ASN A 148 8.34 -0.79 -18.12
N LEU A 149 9.32 -0.14 -18.74
CA LEU A 149 9.10 0.89 -19.74
C LEU A 149 9.12 0.28 -21.14
N SER A 150 8.18 0.72 -21.98
CA SER A 150 8.09 0.36 -23.39
C SER A 150 7.75 1.60 -24.22
N ASN A 151 7.78 1.50 -25.55
CA ASN A 151 7.34 2.59 -26.43
C ASN A 151 5.84 2.93 -26.27
N GLN A 152 5.05 2.06 -25.63
CA GLN A 152 3.64 2.32 -25.29
C GLN A 152 3.46 2.91 -23.90
N SER A 153 4.53 3.03 -23.11
CA SER A 153 4.46 3.62 -21.77
C SER A 153 4.28 5.12 -21.90
N GLU A 154 3.17 5.62 -21.38
CA GLU A 154 2.81 7.04 -21.43
C GLU A 154 3.00 7.69 -20.05
N SER A 155 3.08 9.03 -20.01
CA SER A 155 3.13 9.77 -18.74
C SER A 155 1.89 9.51 -17.87
N ALA A 156 0.75 9.18 -18.49
CA ALA A 156 -0.48 8.81 -17.81
C ALA A 156 -0.37 7.52 -16.97
N ASP A 157 0.58 6.62 -17.29
CA ASP A 157 0.82 5.41 -16.49
C ASP A 157 1.45 5.72 -15.13
N PHE A 158 2.17 6.86 -15.04
CA PHE A 158 2.89 7.28 -13.84
C PHE A 158 2.11 8.33 -13.04
N LEU A 159 1.64 9.36 -13.72
CA LEU A 159 0.96 10.50 -13.10
C LEU A 159 -0.54 10.27 -12.95
N GLY A 160 -1.07 9.23 -13.62
CA GLY A 160 -2.49 9.04 -13.82
C GLY A 160 -2.99 9.83 -15.03
N GLY A 161 -4.11 9.38 -15.59
CA GLY A 161 -4.78 10.03 -16.71
C GLY A 161 -6.29 10.05 -16.52
N PHE A 162 -6.95 10.99 -17.18
CA PHE A 162 -8.40 11.01 -17.25
C PHE A 162 -8.88 9.89 -18.17
N ARG A 163 -9.31 8.78 -17.58
CA ARG A 163 -10.02 7.74 -18.32
C ARG A 163 -11.48 8.17 -18.46
N PRO A 164 -12.05 8.30 -19.68
CA PRO A 164 -13.46 8.62 -19.84
C PRO A 164 -14.30 7.49 -19.23
N ALA A 165 -14.87 7.75 -18.05
CA ALA A 165 -15.80 6.84 -17.41
C ALA A 165 -17.13 6.89 -18.15
N GLY A 166 -17.27 6.06 -19.19
CA GLY A 166 -18.55 5.91 -19.87
C GLY A 166 -19.63 5.46 -18.88
N ALA A 167 -20.86 5.95 -19.04
CA ALA A 167 -22.00 5.66 -18.13
C ALA A 167 -22.18 4.15 -17.83
N ARG A 168 -21.78 3.27 -18.75
CA ARG A 168 -21.71 1.82 -18.56
C ARG A 168 -20.89 1.40 -17.32
N HIS A 169 -19.70 1.98 -17.14
CA HIS A 169 -18.81 1.62 -16.03
C HIS A 169 -19.37 2.04 -14.67
N LEU A 170 -20.23 3.06 -14.66
CA LEU A 170 -20.91 3.53 -13.45
C LEU A 170 -22.21 2.75 -13.20
N CYS A 171 -23.03 2.53 -14.23
CA CYS A 171 -24.38 1.95 -14.07
C CYS A 171 -24.38 0.43 -13.93
N LEU A 172 -23.47 -0.28 -14.60
CA LEU A 172 -23.42 -1.75 -14.57
C LEU A 172 -23.12 -2.34 -13.18
N PRO A 173 -22.16 -1.82 -12.38
CA PRO A 173 -21.96 -2.30 -11.01
C PRO A 173 -23.09 -1.90 -10.05
N LEU A 174 -23.89 -0.89 -10.39
CA LEU A 174 -25.06 -0.50 -9.58
C LEU A 174 -26.24 -1.45 -9.74
N LEU A 175 -26.39 -2.10 -10.90
CA LEU A 175 -27.51 -3.00 -11.18
C LEU A 175 -27.61 -4.22 -10.23
N PRO A 176 -26.54 -4.98 -9.94
CA PRO A 176 -26.62 -6.07 -8.98
C PRO A 176 -26.86 -5.56 -7.56
N ARG A 177 -26.29 -4.41 -7.17
CA ARG A 177 -26.55 -3.78 -5.87
C ARG A 177 -28.02 -3.37 -5.71
N PHE A 178 -28.58 -2.77 -6.75
CA PHE A 178 -30.00 -2.40 -6.78
C PHE A 178 -30.89 -3.64 -6.69
N ARG A 179 -30.57 -4.73 -7.41
CA ARG A 179 -31.34 -5.98 -7.36
C ARG A 179 -31.43 -6.53 -5.94
N VAL A 180 -30.29 -6.69 -5.26
CA VAL A 180 -30.24 -7.25 -3.90
C VAL A 180 -31.12 -6.43 -2.95
N VAL A 181 -30.89 -5.12 -2.89
CA VAL A 181 -31.66 -4.23 -2.00
C VAL A 181 -33.15 -4.22 -2.37
N PHE A 182 -33.48 -4.25 -3.66
CA PHE A 182 -34.87 -4.20 -4.11
C PHE A 182 -35.64 -5.52 -3.88
N GLU A 183 -34.98 -6.67 -4.01
CA GLU A 183 -35.52 -7.99 -3.66
C GLU A 183 -35.71 -8.16 -2.15
N GLU A 184 -34.87 -7.51 -1.32
CA GLU A 184 -35.02 -7.46 0.14
C GLU A 184 -36.15 -6.53 0.58
N THR A 185 -36.37 -5.41 -0.13
CA THR A 185 -37.34 -4.37 0.28
C THR A 185 -38.76 -4.64 -0.22
N PHE A 186 -38.94 -5.40 -1.30
CA PHE A 186 -40.26 -5.66 -1.89
C PHE A 186 -40.49 -7.15 -2.23
N PRO A 187 -41.74 -7.64 -2.11
CA PRO A 187 -42.08 -9.00 -2.54
C PRO A 187 -41.82 -9.18 -4.05
N SER A 188 -41.03 -10.20 -4.38
CA SER A 188 -40.45 -10.41 -5.73
C SER A 188 -41.48 -10.69 -6.84
N VAL A 189 -42.69 -11.11 -6.49
CA VAL A 189 -43.72 -11.54 -7.45
C VAL A 189 -44.38 -10.36 -8.16
N ALA A 190 -44.73 -9.28 -7.44
CA ALA A 190 -45.42 -8.13 -8.01
C ALA A 190 -44.49 -7.23 -8.85
N ASN A 191 -43.20 -7.19 -8.49
CA ASN A 191 -42.26 -6.26 -9.11
C ASN A 191 -41.39 -6.90 -10.20
N ARG A 192 -41.68 -8.14 -10.61
CA ARG A 192 -40.96 -8.86 -11.67
C ARG A 192 -41.01 -8.14 -13.02
N GLU A 193 -42.14 -7.52 -13.36
CA GLU A 193 -42.27 -6.70 -14.58
C GLU A 193 -41.47 -5.39 -14.55
N PHE A 194 -41.20 -4.86 -13.35
CA PHE A 194 -40.33 -3.71 -13.19
C PHE A 194 -38.85 -4.12 -13.33
N MET A 195 -38.45 -5.22 -12.68
CA MET A 195 -37.08 -5.73 -12.76
C MET A 195 -36.69 -6.15 -14.19
N THR A 196 -37.59 -6.84 -14.91
CA THR A 196 -37.37 -7.18 -16.33
C THR A 196 -37.25 -5.94 -17.23
N ARG A 197 -37.95 -4.83 -16.92
CA ARG A 197 -37.75 -3.55 -17.62
C ARG A 197 -36.39 -2.93 -17.31
N VAL A 198 -35.97 -2.94 -16.04
CA VAL A 198 -34.67 -2.44 -15.58
C VAL A 198 -33.52 -3.21 -16.24
N GLU A 199 -33.61 -4.55 -16.27
CA GLU A 199 -32.66 -5.43 -16.96
C GLU A 199 -32.61 -5.14 -18.46
N ARG A 200 -33.78 -5.01 -19.12
CA ARG A 200 -33.86 -4.67 -20.55
C ARG A 200 -33.27 -3.29 -20.86
N TYR A 201 -33.37 -2.31 -19.95
CA TYR A 201 -32.72 -1.00 -20.13
C TYR A 201 -31.20 -1.08 -20.02
N ALA A 202 -30.68 -1.96 -19.16
CA ALA A 202 -29.24 -2.22 -19.06
C ALA A 202 -28.69 -2.97 -20.28
N GLU A 203 -29.40 -3.98 -20.79
CA GLU A 203 -29.04 -4.72 -22.01
C GLU A 203 -29.04 -3.82 -23.24
N ARG A 204 -30.07 -2.96 -23.38
CA ARG A 204 -30.20 -2.02 -24.49
C ARG A 204 -29.32 -0.76 -24.34
N ARG A 205 -28.48 -0.69 -23.30
CA ARG A 205 -27.55 0.43 -23.01
C ARG A 205 -28.25 1.80 -22.89
N LYS A 206 -29.51 1.82 -22.44
CA LYS A 206 -30.30 3.04 -22.23
C LYS A 206 -30.10 3.58 -20.81
N TRP A 207 -28.93 4.15 -20.54
CA TRP A 207 -28.49 4.55 -19.20
C TRP A 207 -29.36 5.62 -18.54
N THR A 208 -29.86 6.60 -19.30
CA THR A 208 -30.74 7.65 -18.77
C THR A 208 -32.04 7.05 -18.22
N HIS A 209 -32.69 6.18 -18.99
CA HIS A 209 -33.92 5.49 -18.56
C HIS A 209 -33.67 4.54 -17.39
N LEU A 210 -32.52 3.88 -17.36
CA LEU A 210 -32.11 3.04 -16.23
C LEU A 210 -31.98 3.87 -14.94
N LEU A 211 -31.32 5.03 -15.01
CA LEU A 211 -31.18 5.93 -13.85
C LEU A 211 -32.53 6.50 -13.39
N HIS A 212 -33.42 6.84 -14.31
CA HIS A 212 -34.79 7.24 -13.97
C HIS A 212 -35.58 6.10 -13.29
N ALA A 213 -35.39 4.86 -13.75
CA ALA A 213 -36.01 3.70 -13.13
C ALA A 213 -35.47 3.45 -11.71
N PHE A 214 -34.15 3.52 -11.51
CA PHE A 214 -33.55 3.43 -10.17
C PHE A 214 -34.06 4.54 -9.25
N ARG A 215 -34.12 5.78 -9.73
CA ARG A 215 -34.68 6.90 -8.97
C ARG A 215 -36.14 6.67 -8.60
N ALA A 216 -36.97 6.23 -9.54
CA ALA A 216 -38.38 5.92 -9.28
C ALA A 216 -38.54 4.75 -8.30
N GLY A 217 -37.64 3.75 -8.34
CA GLY A 217 -37.59 2.67 -7.37
C GLY A 217 -37.29 3.20 -5.96
N VAL A 218 -36.25 4.03 -5.82
CA VAL A 218 -35.86 4.65 -4.54
C VAL A 218 -36.95 5.60 -4.02
N GLU A 219 -37.59 6.39 -4.88
CA GLU A 219 -38.70 7.27 -4.48
C GLU A 219 -39.91 6.49 -3.96
N ARG A 220 -40.21 5.31 -4.53
CA ARG A 220 -41.26 4.43 -4.00
C ARG A 220 -40.86 3.82 -2.65
N VAL A 221 -39.61 3.38 -2.50
CA VAL A 221 -39.09 2.92 -1.19
C VAL A 221 -39.19 4.05 -0.17
N ALA A 222 -38.83 5.27 -0.52
CA ALA A 222 -38.87 6.41 0.39
C ALA A 222 -40.29 6.75 0.84
N LYS A 223 -41.28 6.67 -0.06
CA LYS A 223 -42.70 6.87 0.29
C LYS A 223 -43.23 5.75 1.19
N LEU A 224 -42.92 4.50 0.88
CA LEU A 224 -43.32 3.38 1.72
C LEU A 224 -42.58 3.36 3.06
N ALA A 225 -41.35 3.88 3.10
CA ALA A 225 -40.62 4.07 4.35
C ALA A 225 -41.26 5.16 5.19
N SER A 226 -41.72 6.28 4.61
CA SER A 226 -42.46 7.30 5.38
C SER A 226 -43.84 6.80 5.84
N GLU A 227 -44.55 6.05 5.00
CA GLU A 227 -45.84 5.43 5.36
C GLU A 227 -45.64 4.34 6.43
N ALA A 228 -44.59 3.53 6.33
CA ALA A 228 -44.23 2.54 7.34
C ALA A 228 -43.68 3.17 8.63
N GLU A 229 -43.02 4.33 8.57
CA GLU A 229 -42.62 5.09 9.76
C GLU A 229 -43.87 5.65 10.45
N GLU A 230 -44.84 6.17 9.70
CA GLU A 230 -46.14 6.63 10.24
C GLU A 230 -46.94 5.47 10.84
N GLU A 231 -46.98 4.29 10.20
CA GLU A 231 -47.63 3.08 10.74
C GLU A 231 -46.86 2.48 11.93
N ARG A 232 -45.52 2.55 11.95
CA ARG A 232 -44.71 2.15 13.11
C ARG A 232 -44.88 3.12 14.27
N VAL A 233 -44.95 4.42 14.04
CA VAL A 233 -45.23 5.41 15.09
C VAL A 233 -46.66 5.23 15.61
N ALA A 234 -47.64 4.94 14.76
CA ALA A 234 -49.02 4.66 15.15
C ALA A 234 -49.16 3.34 15.94
N SER A 235 -48.47 2.27 15.53
CA SER A 235 -48.46 0.99 16.26
C SER A 235 -47.65 1.06 17.56
N THR A 236 -46.55 1.80 17.60
CA THR A 236 -45.78 2.01 18.84
C THR A 236 -46.57 2.90 19.82
N ALA A 237 -47.27 3.93 19.33
CA ALA A 237 -48.17 4.74 20.15
C ALA A 237 -49.39 3.95 20.66
N ALA A 238 -49.94 3.01 19.86
CA ALA A 238 -51.01 2.11 20.31
C ALA A 238 -50.52 1.13 21.40
N VAL A 239 -49.31 0.56 21.25
CA VAL A 239 -48.71 -0.33 22.26
C VAL A 239 -48.38 0.45 23.54
N ILE A 240 -47.95 1.72 23.44
CA ILE A 240 -47.75 2.58 24.61
C ILE A 240 -49.09 2.94 25.28
N ALA A 241 -50.15 3.22 24.51
CA ALA A 241 -51.48 3.52 25.05
C ALA A 241 -52.16 2.31 25.72
N GLU A 242 -51.99 1.09 25.19
CA GLU A 242 -52.44 -0.14 25.86
C GLU A 242 -51.66 -0.38 27.16
N ALA A 243 -50.34 -0.16 27.16
CA ALA A 243 -49.51 -0.29 28.37
C ALA A 243 -49.86 0.75 29.45
N GLU A 244 -50.22 1.99 29.07
CA GLU A 244 -50.70 3.02 30.00
C GLU A 244 -52.10 2.70 30.56
N ALA A 245 -53.01 2.13 29.74
CA ALA A 245 -54.32 1.71 30.20
C ALA A 245 -54.25 0.53 31.19
N GLU A 246 -53.37 -0.44 30.96
CA GLU A 246 -53.13 -1.54 31.91
C GLU A 246 -52.52 -1.04 33.24
N ALA A 247 -51.64 -0.04 33.21
CA ALA A 247 -51.07 0.57 34.41
C ALA A 247 -52.12 1.33 35.25
N VAL A 248 -53.07 2.02 34.62
CA VAL A 248 -54.17 2.74 35.31
C VAL A 248 -55.16 1.75 35.94
N ILE A 249 -55.43 0.61 35.29
CA ILE A 249 -56.27 -0.46 35.85
C ILE A 249 -55.59 -1.10 37.08
N ALA A 250 -54.27 -1.34 37.01
CA ALA A 250 -53.49 -1.86 38.15
C ALA A 250 -53.49 -0.89 39.35
N GLU A 251 -53.41 0.43 39.11
CA GLU A 251 -53.47 1.45 40.18
C GLU A 251 -54.89 1.59 40.80
N ALA A 252 -55.93 1.27 40.02
CA ALA A 252 -57.31 1.23 40.51
C ALA A 252 -57.59 -0.02 41.36
N ASP A 253 -57.01 -1.18 41.01
CA ASP A 253 -57.11 -2.39 41.83
C ASP A 253 -56.37 -2.25 43.18
N GLU A 254 -55.24 -1.53 43.21
CA GLU A 254 -54.52 -1.23 44.46
C GLU A 254 -55.32 -0.30 45.40
N LYS A 255 -56.02 0.72 44.85
CA LYS A 255 -56.91 1.60 45.63
C LYS A 255 -58.19 0.91 46.08
N THR A 256 -58.70 -0.07 45.33
CA THR A 256 -59.89 -0.85 45.71
C THR A 256 -59.56 -1.91 46.78
N ALA A 257 -58.35 -2.46 46.77
CA ALA A 257 -57.83 -3.32 47.85
C ALA A 257 -57.57 -2.53 49.15
N ALA A 258 -57.14 -1.27 49.06
CA ALA A 258 -56.91 -0.41 50.24
C ALA A 258 -58.20 0.02 50.97
N ALA A 259 -59.37 -0.04 50.31
CA ALA A 259 -60.67 0.27 50.94
C ALA A 259 -61.27 -0.88 51.77
N LYS A 260 -60.63 -2.06 51.80
CA LYS A 260 -60.98 -3.18 52.71
C LYS A 260 -59.75 -3.61 53.52
N GLY A 261 -59.31 -2.73 54.42
CA GLY A 261 -58.31 -3.02 55.46
C GLY A 261 -58.91 -2.97 56.87
N PRO A 262 -58.51 -3.87 57.79
CA PRO A 262 -59.23 -4.20 59.02
C PRO A 262 -59.03 -3.18 60.16
N GLY A 263 -60.00 -3.14 61.07
CA GLY A 263 -60.03 -2.21 62.20
C GLY A 263 -58.91 -2.38 63.23
N GLY A 264 -58.66 -1.30 64.00
CA GLY A 264 -57.73 -1.36 65.13
C GLY A 264 -57.47 -0.05 65.89
N ARG A 265 -58.42 0.35 66.75
CA ARG A 265 -58.22 0.64 68.20
C ARG A 265 -57.10 1.63 68.64
N GLY A 266 -57.50 2.76 69.26
CA GLY A 266 -56.66 3.58 70.17
C GLY A 266 -57.53 4.34 71.20
N LYS A 267 -57.70 3.81 72.42
CA LYS A 267 -57.04 4.12 73.71
C LYS A 267 -57.45 5.45 74.41
N SER A 268 -58.27 5.29 75.45
CA SER A 268 -58.10 5.80 76.85
C SER A 268 -58.08 7.31 77.15
N LYS A 269 -59.03 7.79 77.98
CA LYS A 269 -58.79 8.22 79.39
C LYS A 269 -60.05 8.75 80.13
N ARG A 270 -60.22 8.24 81.36
CA ARG A 270 -60.83 8.77 82.61
C ARG A 270 -61.50 10.17 82.62
N LYS A 271 -62.68 10.24 83.26
CA LYS A 271 -62.94 11.09 84.44
C LYS A 271 -64.20 10.63 85.20
N THR A 272 -64.05 10.53 86.52
CA THR A 272 -65.07 10.45 87.61
C THR A 272 -66.21 9.46 87.50
#